data_AF-A0A661JBC1-F1
#
_entry.id   AF-A0A661JBC1-F1
#
_cell.length_a   1.000
_cell.length_b   1.000
_cell.length_c   1.000
_cell.angle_alpha   90.00
_cell.angle_beta   90.00
_cell.angle_gamma   90.00
#
_symmetry.space_group_name_H-M   'P 1'
#
loop_
_entity.id
_entity.type
_entity.pdbx_description
1 polymer ?
#
loop_
_entity_poly.entity_id
_entity_poly.type
_entity_poly.pdbx_seq_one_letter_code
_entity_poly.pdbx_strand_id
1 'polypeptide(L)'
;MMNKPYLIREDLCSGCLACVENCPAQALRATREGERVTISHNLARCARCGLCWRNCPEGAILLEDLTEGRWVEAATFKVVLCSRCGAVVASEAQIQKLPEEDRKGEPLCERCRRLVEGERWAQWVRPKEVLR
;
A
#
# COMPACT_ATOMS: atom_id res chain seq x y z
N MET A 1 9.21 -16.45 19.18
CA MET A 1 9.23 -17.15 17.87
C MET A 1 7.87 -17.82 17.75
N MET A 2 6.95 -17.52 16.84
CA MET A 2 7.01 -16.84 15.55
C MET A 2 5.58 -16.31 15.31
N ASN A 3 5.42 -14.99 15.13
CA ASN A 3 4.16 -14.39 14.70
C ASN A 3 3.73 -15.09 13.41
N LYS A 4 2.65 -15.87 13.44
CA LYS A 4 1.98 -16.37 12.23
C LYS A 4 0.96 -15.30 11.85
N PRO A 5 1.20 -14.48 10.82
CA PRO A 5 0.44 -13.25 10.61
C PRO A 5 -1.02 -13.44 10.18
N TYR A 6 -1.53 -14.67 10.06
CA TYR A 6 -2.95 -14.98 10.01
C TYR A 6 -3.16 -16.37 10.59
N LEU A 7 -3.72 -16.44 11.79
CA LEU A 7 -3.95 -17.70 12.47
C LEU A 7 -5.33 -18.22 12.04
N ILE A 8 -5.34 -19.33 11.28
CA ILE A 8 -6.52 -20.18 11.22
C ILE A 8 -6.58 -20.89 12.57
N ARG A 9 -7.65 -20.66 13.31
CA ARG A 9 -7.98 -21.37 14.55
C ARG A 9 -8.29 -22.81 14.21
N GLU A 10 -7.30 -23.69 14.37
CA GLU A 10 -7.41 -25.11 14.04
C GLU A 10 -8.51 -25.80 14.84
N ASP A 11 -8.81 -25.32 16.04
CA ASP A 11 -9.90 -25.79 16.90
C ASP A 11 -11.31 -25.44 16.37
N LEU A 12 -11.41 -24.43 15.49
CA LEU A 12 -12.67 -24.02 14.84
C LEU A 12 -12.72 -24.42 13.36
N CYS A 13 -11.59 -24.72 12.74
CA CYS A 13 -11.51 -24.94 11.30
C CYS A 13 -12.06 -26.31 10.90
N SER A 14 -13.15 -26.33 10.13
CA SER A 14 -13.72 -27.56 9.56
C SER A 14 -12.97 -28.09 8.33
N GLY A 15 -11.97 -27.35 7.82
CA GLY A 15 -11.19 -27.76 6.65
C GLY A 15 -11.92 -27.62 5.30
N CYS A 16 -13.01 -26.85 5.24
CA CYS A 16 -13.84 -26.69 4.04
C CYS A 16 -13.17 -26.00 2.83
N LEU A 17 -11.97 -25.43 3.03
CA LEU A 17 -11.17 -24.73 2.02
C LEU A 17 -11.80 -23.48 1.40
N ALA A 18 -12.93 -22.98 1.91
CA ALA A 18 -13.56 -21.74 1.44
C ALA A 18 -12.57 -20.56 1.41
N CYS A 19 -11.62 -20.49 2.34
CA CYS A 19 -10.59 -19.45 2.37
C CYS A 19 -9.61 -19.53 1.19
N VAL A 20 -9.32 -20.73 0.69
CA VAL A 20 -8.46 -20.98 -0.48
C VAL A 20 -9.21 -20.61 -1.76
N GLU A 21 -10.45 -21.09 -1.90
CA GLU A 21 -11.28 -20.86 -3.09
C GLU A 21 -11.60 -19.38 -3.31
N ASN A 22 -11.87 -18.66 -2.22
CA ASN A 22 -12.25 -17.25 -2.28
C ASN A 22 -11.05 -16.29 -2.23
N CYS A 23 -9.81 -16.78 -2.38
CA CYS A 23 -8.62 -15.93 -2.35
C CYS A 23 -8.29 -15.40 -3.77
N PRO A 24 -8.66 -14.15 -4.14
CA PRO A 24 -8.42 -13.64 -5.49
C PRO A 24 -6.93 -13.51 -5.82
N ALA A 25 -6.08 -13.29 -4.81
CA ALA A 25 -4.64 -13.17 -5.00
C ALA A 25 -3.91 -14.53 -5.03
N GLN A 26 -4.65 -15.63 -4.78
CA GLN A 26 -4.12 -16.99 -4.60
C GLN A 26 -2.96 -17.00 -3.58
N ALA A 27 -3.13 -16.24 -2.50
CA ALA A 27 -2.19 -16.17 -1.39
C ALA A 27 -2.30 -17.38 -0.46
N LEU A 28 -3.43 -18.08 -0.50
CA LEU A 28 -3.67 -19.33 0.24
C LEU A 28 -3.62 -20.51 -0.72
N ARG A 29 -3.00 -21.61 -0.29
CA ARG A 29 -2.91 -22.87 -1.04
C ARG A 29 -3.12 -24.05 -0.11
N ALA A 30 -3.93 -25.02 -0.52
CA ALA A 30 -4.01 -26.32 0.14
C ALA A 30 -3.09 -27.34 -0.56
N THR A 31 -2.35 -28.13 0.22
CA THR A 31 -1.57 -29.28 -0.27
C THR A 31 -1.92 -30.51 0.55
N ARG A 32 -2.08 -31.66 -0.12
CA ARG A 32 -2.40 -32.94 0.53
C ARG A 32 -1.18 -33.85 0.53
N GLU A 33 -0.85 -34.38 1.70
CA GLU A 33 0.21 -35.39 1.91
C GLU A 33 -0.38 -36.55 2.73
N GLY A 34 -0.59 -37.69 2.08
CA GLY A 34 -1.32 -38.80 2.69
C GLY A 34 -2.73 -38.36 3.13
N GLU A 35 -3.05 -38.56 4.41
CA GLU A 35 -4.32 -38.18 5.02
C GLU A 35 -4.34 -36.73 5.56
N ARG A 36 -3.25 -35.98 5.39
CA ARG A 36 -3.12 -34.62 5.91
C ARG A 36 -3.32 -33.59 4.79
N VAL A 37 -4.11 -32.56 5.08
CA VAL A 37 -4.21 -31.35 4.25
C VAL A 37 -3.60 -30.18 5.02
N THR A 38 -2.67 -29.47 4.38
CA THR A 38 -2.01 -28.29 4.93
C THR A 38 -2.40 -27.07 4.12
N ILE A 39 -2.92 -26.03 4.79
CA ILE A 39 -3.15 -24.72 4.17
C ILE A 39 -1.94 -23.85 4.43
N SER A 40 -1.29 -23.39 3.36
CA SER A 40 -0.15 -22.48 3.40
C SER A 40 -0.55 -21.08 2.97
N HIS A 41 0.05 -20.06 3.60
CA HIS A 41 -0.21 -18.64 3.30
C HIS A 41 1.07 -17.94 2.83
N ASN A 42 1.06 -17.44 1.60
CA ASN A 42 2.08 -16.54 1.06
C ASN A 42 1.69 -15.07 1.31
N LEU A 43 2.32 -14.45 2.31
CA LEU A 43 2.05 -13.06 2.68
C LEU A 43 2.41 -12.04 1.61
N ALA A 44 3.44 -12.30 0.83
CA ALA A 44 3.86 -11.39 -0.25
C ALA A 44 2.79 -11.30 -1.35
N ARG A 45 1.98 -12.36 -1.51
CA ARG A 45 0.82 -12.36 -2.42
C ARG A 45 -0.45 -11.82 -1.77
N CYS A 46 -0.51 -11.73 -0.45
CA CYS A 46 -1.74 -11.39 0.26
C CYS A 46 -2.08 -9.90 0.11
N ALA A 47 -3.16 -9.61 -0.61
CA ALA A 47 -3.70 -8.26 -0.73
C ALA A 47 -4.46 -7.76 0.52
N ARG A 48 -4.50 -8.56 1.60
CA ARG A 48 -5.15 -8.22 2.88
C ARG A 48 -6.64 -7.83 2.74
N CYS A 49 -7.32 -8.40 1.75
CA CYS A 49 -8.70 -8.04 1.38
C CYS A 49 -9.80 -8.52 2.36
N GLY A 50 -9.47 -9.42 3.29
CA GLY A 50 -10.40 -9.95 4.30
C GLY A 50 -11.45 -10.94 3.80
N LEU A 51 -11.42 -11.38 2.53
CA LEU A 51 -12.40 -12.34 2.00
C LEU A 51 -12.35 -13.71 2.67
N CYS A 52 -11.15 -14.22 3.00
CA CYS A 52 -11.01 -15.46 3.75
C CYS A 52 -11.70 -15.41 5.12
N TRP A 53 -11.65 -14.25 5.79
CA TRP A 53 -12.32 -14.02 7.05
C TRP A 53 -13.84 -13.94 6.88
N ARG A 54 -14.31 -13.10 5.95
CA ARG A 54 -15.75 -12.93 5.69
C ARG A 54 -16.45 -14.22 5.25
N ASN A 55 -15.77 -15.06 4.48
CA ASN A 55 -16.37 -16.25 3.88
C ASN A 55 -16.10 -17.53 4.70
N CYS A 56 -15.44 -17.44 5.85
CA CYS A 56 -15.24 -18.60 6.71
C CYS A 56 -16.54 -18.89 7.49
N PRO A 57 -17.23 -20.02 7.24
CA PRO A 57 -18.50 -20.31 7.90
C PRO A 57 -18.32 -20.57 9.41
N GLU A 58 -17.14 -21.04 9.82
CA GLU A 58 -16.82 -21.35 11.22
C GLU A 58 -16.27 -20.14 11.99
N GLY A 59 -16.04 -19.00 11.33
CA GLY A 59 -15.34 -17.87 11.94
C GLY A 59 -13.90 -18.18 12.37
N ALA A 60 -13.28 -19.22 11.80
CA ALA A 60 -11.97 -19.72 12.22
C ALA A 60 -10.77 -18.85 11.79
N ILE A 61 -10.97 -17.79 11.01
CA ILE A 61 -9.89 -16.90 10.56
C ILE A 61 -9.74 -15.73 11.54
N LEU A 62 -8.52 -15.42 11.97
CA LEU A 62 -8.22 -14.19 12.71
C LEU A 62 -7.59 -13.13 11.79
N LEU A 63 -8.02 -11.88 11.95
CA LEU A 63 -7.47 -10.70 11.30
C LEU A 63 -6.78 -9.79 12.32
N GLU A 64 -5.91 -10.36 13.15
CA GLU A 64 -5.06 -9.55 14.04
C GLU A 64 -4.06 -8.76 13.17
N ASP A 65 -3.83 -7.48 13.52
CA ASP A 65 -3.06 -6.46 12.78
C ASP A 65 -3.67 -5.88 11.47
N LEU A 66 -4.83 -6.33 11.00
CA LEU A 66 -5.49 -5.73 9.82
C LEU A 66 -6.63 -4.76 10.12
N THR A 67 -7.20 -4.83 11.31
CA THR A 67 -8.38 -4.05 11.69
C THR A 67 -8.03 -2.77 12.43
N GLU A 68 -6.82 -2.68 12.98
CA GLU A 68 -6.28 -1.44 13.46
C GLU A 68 -5.85 -0.61 12.24
N GLY A 69 -6.82 0.08 11.62
CA GLY A 69 -6.60 1.06 10.56
C GLY A 69 -5.85 2.31 11.06
N ARG A 70 -4.78 2.09 11.82
CA ARG A 70 -3.90 3.13 12.32
C ARG A 70 -3.09 3.65 11.15
N TRP A 71 -3.20 4.96 10.92
CA TRP A 71 -2.23 5.66 10.10
C TRP A 71 -0.88 5.54 10.80
N VAL A 72 0.01 4.75 10.20
CA VAL A 72 1.42 4.75 10.56
C VAL A 72 2.14 5.68 9.61
N GLU A 73 3.01 6.55 10.13
CA GLU A 73 3.81 7.44 9.31
C GLU A 73 4.75 6.59 8.44
N ALA A 74 4.40 6.41 7.16
CA ALA A 74 5.21 5.62 6.23
C ALA A 74 6.43 6.41 5.74
N ALA A 75 6.27 7.73 5.56
CA ALA A 75 7.35 8.65 5.20
C ALA A 75 6.91 10.10 5.42
N THR A 76 7.89 10.95 5.76
CA THR A 76 7.74 12.41 5.83
C THR A 76 8.80 13.06 4.95
N PHE A 77 8.42 14.07 4.18
CA PHE A 77 9.35 14.79 3.31
C PHE A 77 9.01 16.28 3.26
N LYS A 78 10.03 17.10 3.03
CA LYS A 78 9.88 18.54 2.86
C LYS A 78 9.39 18.86 1.46
N VAL A 79 8.41 19.75 1.38
CA VAL A 79 7.83 20.21 0.12
C VAL A 79 8.31 21.61 -0.21
N VAL A 80 8.43 21.88 -1.51
CA VAL A 80 8.67 23.22 -2.04
C VAL A 80 7.32 23.79 -2.48
N LEU A 81 7.03 24.99 -2.00
CA LEU A 81 5.81 25.73 -2.33
C LEU A 81 6.13 26.79 -3.37
N CYS A 82 5.22 26.97 -4.34
CA CYS A 82 5.26 28.12 -5.21
C CYS A 82 5.01 29.38 -4.36
N SER A 83 5.99 30.25 -4.29
CA SER A 83 5.93 31.45 -3.46
C SER A 83 4.94 32.53 -3.94
N ARG A 84 4.44 32.53 -5.20
CA ARG A 84 3.31 33.43 -5.55
C ARG A 84 1.92 32.79 -5.54
N CYS A 85 1.75 31.48 -5.74
CA CYS A 85 0.40 30.87 -5.73
C CYS A 85 0.15 29.87 -4.60
N GLY A 86 1.17 29.53 -3.80
CA GLY A 86 1.08 28.64 -2.65
C GLY A 86 0.96 27.15 -2.98
N ALA A 87 0.93 26.76 -4.26
CA ALA A 87 0.81 25.36 -4.65
C ALA A 87 2.06 24.55 -4.26
N VAL A 88 1.89 23.31 -3.79
CA VAL A 88 2.98 22.33 -3.71
C VAL A 88 3.46 22.01 -5.12
N VAL A 89 4.76 22.22 -5.39
CA VAL A 89 5.33 21.98 -6.72
C VAL A 89 6.16 20.69 -6.78
N ALA A 90 6.91 20.37 -5.72
CA ALA A 90 7.75 19.17 -5.63
C ALA A 90 8.19 18.94 -4.17
N SER A 91 8.87 17.83 -3.88
CA SER A 91 9.66 17.66 -2.66
C SER A 91 11.08 18.25 -2.82
N GLU A 92 11.73 18.63 -1.73
CA GLU A 92 13.13 19.10 -1.77
C GLU A 92 14.07 18.08 -2.42
N ALA A 93 13.87 16.79 -2.12
CA ALA A 93 14.65 15.70 -2.71
C ALA A 93 14.49 15.61 -4.24
N GLN A 94 13.35 16.04 -4.79
CA GLN A 94 13.15 16.12 -6.24
C GLN A 94 13.90 17.31 -6.83
N ILE A 95 13.87 18.47 -6.18
CA ILE A 95 14.60 19.67 -6.66
C ILE A 95 16.13 19.45 -6.64
N GLN A 96 16.65 18.75 -5.62
CA GLN A 96 18.09 18.43 -5.53
C GLN A 96 18.59 17.52 -6.66
N LYS A 97 17.69 16.79 -7.35
CA LYS A 97 18.07 15.93 -8.48
C LYS A 97 18.16 16.70 -9.80
N LEU A 98 17.74 17.97 -9.84
CA LEU A 98 17.89 18.81 -11.01
C LEU A 98 19.35 19.29 -11.15
N PRO A 99 19.83 19.58 -12.37
CA PRO A 99 21.07 20.32 -12.60
C PRO A 99 21.12 21.61 -11.77
N GLU A 100 22.31 22.04 -11.34
CA GLU A 100 22.44 23.15 -10.39
C GLU A 100 21.89 24.47 -10.94
N GLU A 101 22.03 24.68 -12.25
CA GLU A 101 21.48 25.79 -13.01
C GLU A 101 19.95 25.89 -12.89
N ASP A 102 19.26 24.75 -12.84
CA ASP A 102 17.80 24.66 -12.78
C ASP A 102 17.26 24.78 -11.35
N ARG A 103 18.13 24.74 -10.32
CA ARG A 103 17.75 24.92 -8.92
C ARG A 103 17.50 26.38 -8.53
N LYS A 104 17.85 27.36 -9.38
CA LYS A 104 17.88 28.80 -9.07
C LYS A 104 16.72 29.61 -9.67
N GLY A 105 15.57 28.98 -9.97
CA GLY A 105 14.43 29.64 -10.60
C GLY A 105 13.54 30.48 -9.66
N GLU A 106 13.32 31.76 -10.03
CA GLU A 106 12.45 32.79 -9.41
C GLU A 106 11.05 32.34 -8.95
N PRO A 107 10.34 33.11 -8.10
CA PRO A 107 9.43 32.62 -7.04
C PRO A 107 8.06 32.10 -7.52
N LEU A 108 8.01 31.31 -8.60
CA LEU A 108 6.81 31.24 -9.42
C LEU A 108 6.50 30.06 -10.33
N CYS A 109 5.18 29.99 -10.50
CA CYS A 109 4.45 29.87 -11.74
C CYS A 109 4.52 31.01 -12.81
N GLU A 110 5.09 30.76 -14.00
CA GLU A 110 4.25 30.81 -15.21
C GLU A 110 3.69 29.39 -15.38
N ARG A 111 2.59 29.18 -14.65
CA ARG A 111 2.02 27.93 -14.07
C ARG A 111 2.99 26.80 -13.66
N CYS A 112 3.69 27.09 -12.57
CA CYS A 112 4.56 26.30 -11.70
C CYS A 112 5.71 25.50 -12.32
N ARG A 113 6.65 26.03 -13.09
CA ARG A 113 6.58 26.89 -14.27
C ARG A 113 6.50 25.89 -15.43
N ARG A 114 5.38 25.87 -16.14
CA ARG A 114 4.85 24.69 -16.91
C ARG A 114 5.11 23.34 -16.20
N LEU A 115 4.76 23.35 -14.92
CA LEU A 115 4.76 22.25 -13.95
C LEU A 115 6.10 21.62 -13.56
N VAL A 116 7.26 22.25 -13.79
CA VAL A 116 8.65 21.72 -13.69
C VAL A 116 9.28 21.50 -15.10
N GLU A 117 8.54 21.79 -16.20
CA GLU A 117 8.93 21.90 -17.65
C GLU A 117 9.00 20.65 -18.62
N GLY A 118 8.28 19.51 -18.40
CA GLY A 118 7.93 18.36 -19.31
C GLY A 118 9.01 17.62 -20.15
N GLU A 119 9.35 16.32 -19.98
CA GLU A 119 8.54 15.10 -20.21
C GLU A 119 8.62 14.09 -19.03
N ARG A 120 7.57 13.26 -18.87
CA ARG A 120 7.39 12.13 -17.92
C ARG A 120 7.10 12.39 -16.43
N TRP A 121 7.46 13.50 -15.79
CA TRP A 121 7.29 13.61 -14.33
C TRP A 121 6.00 14.34 -13.88
N ALA A 122 5.38 15.17 -14.74
CA ALA A 122 4.14 15.91 -14.43
C ALA A 122 2.89 15.03 -14.17
N GLN A 123 2.96 13.74 -14.50
CA GLN A 123 1.88 12.76 -14.28
C GLN A 123 1.82 12.22 -12.83
N TRP A 124 2.86 12.43 -12.02
CA TRP A 124 2.95 11.93 -10.64
C TRP A 124 2.61 12.99 -9.58
N VAL A 125 2.64 14.27 -9.94
CA VAL A 125 2.16 15.35 -9.06
C VAL A 125 0.71 15.58 -9.42
N ARG A 126 -0.21 14.99 -8.64
CA ARG A 126 -1.65 15.32 -8.67
C ARG A 126 -1.97 16.29 -7.53
N PRO A 127 -1.75 17.61 -7.67
CA PRO A 127 -2.15 18.54 -6.63
C PRO A 127 -3.61 18.91 -6.85
N LYS A 128 -4.49 18.32 -6.03
CA LYS A 128 -5.60 19.05 -5.40
C LYS A 128 -6.41 18.22 -4.39
N GLU A 129 -6.32 16.89 -4.42
CA GLU A 129 -7.25 16.07 -3.61
C GLU A 129 -6.62 15.43 -2.36
N VAL A 130 -5.29 15.34 -2.25
CA VAL A 130 -4.62 14.59 -1.14
C VAL A 130 -4.10 15.51 -0.02
N LEU A 131 -4.22 16.83 -0.15
CA LEU A 131 -3.71 17.82 0.83
C LEU A 131 -4.84 18.62 1.48
N ARG A 132 -5.94 17.96 1.84
CA ARG A 132 -6.94 18.46 2.78
C ARG A 132 -7.09 17.51 3.94
#